data_AF-A0A536RCZ1-F1
#
_entry.id   AF-A0A536RCZ1-F1
#
_cell.length_a   1.000
_cell.length_b   1.000
_cell.length_c   1.000
_cell.angle_alpha   90.00
_cell.angle_beta   90.00
_cell.angle_gamma   90.00
#
_symmetry.space_group_name_H-M   'P 1'
#
loop_
_entity.id
_entity.type
_entity.pdbx_description
1 polymer ?
#
loop_
_entity_poly.entity_id
_entity_poly.type
_entity_poly.pdbx_seq_one_letter_code
_entity_poly.pdbx_strand_id
1 'polypeptide(L)'
;MFAGQFAGYWRDGKRVGMDRNALLPDRCFKCDEPADGYRRTVKLTHVPLGTEMMVGAIAYAFAKQAKVEIGLCERHRRSRAVNIALFSLAVLGLSIFVFTQVRATDLVLPLLATAGLIGGVIGLIYAGVGTRLARATRITDTHIWLKGAGEPFLASLPDAPAVGAGGALPTLGQPPAPADPAVEAGVAFRDARNGALAFLVGCIVTAGSYALLPGRYLIAWGAVVYGLIRLVRGLRTYISTPAEHRKMEHALLLVAIVGAGLFAGGWVVTSEVTTQTEANQLDSALTTAGDYQIQGATLFRDVMNRTDAWSAQDSADMRKVASLYGQAADALAVSPAPLEYAWYRDGLVRNYREAVDIATLFSNLTSASNQGSFDSLVARWRTRVNDLNQLQARLDAKPTRSP
;
A
#
# COMPACT_ATOMS: atom_id res chain seq x y z
N MET A 1 44.51 50.55 -8.88
CA MET A 1 43.09 50.21 -9.04
C MET A 1 43.03 48.70 -9.25
N PHE A 2 42.63 47.93 -8.24
CA PHE A 2 42.63 46.47 -8.31
C PHE A 2 41.53 46.01 -9.27
N ALA A 3 41.92 45.35 -10.36
CA ALA A 3 41.02 44.52 -11.15
C ALA A 3 40.43 43.47 -10.19
N GLY A 4 39.19 43.69 -9.78
CA GLY A 4 38.52 42.90 -8.74
C GLY A 4 38.51 41.43 -9.10
N GLN A 5 39.05 40.58 -8.22
CA GLN A 5 38.82 39.15 -8.24
C GLN A 5 37.31 38.92 -8.27
N PHE A 6 36.82 38.38 -9.39
CA PHE A 6 35.43 37.97 -9.50
C PHE A 6 35.18 36.86 -8.48
N ALA A 7 34.47 37.17 -7.39
CA ALA A 7 34.24 36.23 -6.30
C ALA A 7 33.32 35.05 -6.70
N GLY A 8 32.72 35.11 -7.90
CA GLY A 8 31.81 34.09 -8.40
C GLY A 8 30.40 34.18 -7.83
N TYR A 9 30.05 35.22 -7.06
CA TYR A 9 28.72 35.43 -6.51
C TYR A 9 28.39 36.93 -6.47
N TRP A 10 27.11 37.27 -6.59
CA TRP A 10 26.64 38.66 -6.66
C TRP A 10 25.18 38.81 -6.20
N ARG A 11 24.78 40.05 -5.95
CA ARG A 11 23.40 40.41 -5.65
C ARG A 11 22.57 40.52 -6.94
N ASP A 12 21.47 39.78 -7.01
CA ASP A 12 20.45 39.90 -8.06
C ASP A 12 19.09 40.24 -7.42
N GLY A 13 18.91 41.52 -7.07
CA GLY A 13 17.74 42.02 -6.36
C GLY A 13 17.53 41.32 -5.00
N LYS A 14 16.46 40.53 -4.88
CA LYS A 14 16.14 39.70 -3.70
C LYS A 14 16.71 38.27 -3.78
N ARG A 15 17.67 38.04 -4.68
CA ARG A 15 18.27 36.73 -4.97
C ARG A 15 19.79 36.84 -4.90
N VAL A 16 20.42 35.73 -4.60
CA VAL A 16 21.87 35.56 -4.71
C VAL A 16 22.14 34.84 -6.02
N GLY A 17 22.80 35.50 -6.96
CA GLY A 17 23.34 34.86 -8.15
C GLY A 17 24.74 34.34 -7.85
N MET A 18 25.05 33.12 -8.27
CA MET A 18 26.39 32.57 -8.12
C MET A 18 26.75 31.65 -9.28
N ASP A 19 28.03 31.61 -9.62
CA ASP A 19 28.63 30.55 -10.38
C ASP A 19 28.49 29.22 -9.60
N ARG A 20 28.29 28.13 -10.32
CA ARG A 20 28.07 26.80 -9.75
C ARG A 20 29.21 26.31 -8.86
N ASN A 21 30.43 26.79 -9.11
CA ASN A 21 31.66 26.45 -8.40
C ASN A 21 32.06 27.49 -7.35
N ALA A 22 31.33 28.61 -7.26
CA ALA A 22 31.64 29.63 -6.28
C ALA A 22 31.35 29.14 -4.85
N LEU A 23 32.21 29.52 -3.92
CA LEU A 23 31.99 29.30 -2.50
C LEU A 23 31.45 30.58 -1.89
N LEU A 24 30.30 30.48 -1.20
CA LEU A 24 29.75 31.61 -0.45
C LEU A 24 30.72 32.01 0.68
N PRO A 25 30.73 33.31 1.04
CA PRO A 25 31.57 33.81 2.13
C PRO A 25 31.18 33.13 3.45
N ASP A 26 32.10 33.07 4.41
CA ASP A 26 31.90 32.44 5.73
C ASP A 26 31.03 33.30 6.66
N ARG A 27 29.82 33.60 6.20
CA ARG A 27 28.83 34.46 6.86
C ARG A 27 27.48 33.78 6.87
N CYS A 28 26.68 34.12 7.85
CA CYS A 28 25.34 33.60 7.98
C CYS A 28 24.45 34.10 6.85
N PHE A 29 23.90 33.18 6.07
CA PHE A 29 23.00 33.48 4.96
C PHE A 29 21.74 34.27 5.35
N LYS A 30 21.40 34.33 6.65
CA LYS A 30 20.20 35.03 7.16
C LYS A 30 20.48 36.40 7.77
N CYS A 31 21.57 36.56 8.51
CA CYS A 31 21.85 37.81 9.25
C CYS A 31 23.21 38.42 8.94
N ASP A 32 24.03 37.82 8.08
CA ASP A 32 25.40 38.24 7.75
C ASP A 32 26.43 38.18 8.90
N GLU A 33 26.04 37.72 10.10
CA GLU A 33 26.96 37.43 11.20
C GLU A 33 27.99 36.35 10.80
N PRO A 34 29.21 36.33 11.37
CA PRO A 34 30.21 35.29 11.07
C PRO A 34 29.64 33.89 11.31
N ALA A 35 29.96 32.96 10.40
CA ALA A 35 29.51 31.57 10.49
C ALA A 35 30.49 30.68 11.28
N ASP A 36 31.64 31.22 11.70
CA ASP A 36 32.69 30.53 12.47
C ASP A 36 33.09 29.17 11.86
N GLY A 37 33.21 29.13 10.53
CA GLY A 37 33.55 27.93 9.76
C GLY A 37 32.42 26.90 9.59
N TYR A 38 31.23 27.12 10.15
CA TYR A 38 30.11 26.20 10.00
C TYR A 38 29.47 26.30 8.61
N ARG A 39 29.65 25.27 7.78
CA ARG A 39 29.05 25.16 6.45
C ARG A 39 28.11 23.97 6.36
N ARG A 40 26.90 24.21 5.85
CA ARG A 40 25.93 23.15 5.58
C ARG A 40 25.75 22.98 4.07
N THR A 41 26.01 21.79 3.56
CA THR A 41 25.68 21.44 2.17
C THR A 41 24.16 21.34 2.02
N VAL A 42 23.59 22.19 1.17
CA VAL A 42 22.18 22.18 0.80
C VAL A 42 22.03 21.66 -0.62
N LYS A 43 21.25 20.59 -0.78
CA LYS A 43 20.86 20.07 -2.09
C LYS A 43 19.65 20.87 -2.58
N LEU A 44 19.86 21.62 -3.65
CA LEU A 44 18.85 22.45 -4.27
C LEU A 44 18.26 21.72 -5.47
N THR A 45 16.94 21.77 -5.56
CA THR A 45 16.17 21.17 -6.65
C THR A 45 15.28 22.26 -7.24
N HIS A 46 15.37 22.48 -8.54
CA HIS A 46 14.52 23.41 -9.28
C HIS A 46 13.68 22.64 -10.31
N VAL A 47 12.36 22.73 -10.16
CA VAL A 47 11.37 22.25 -11.13
C VAL A 47 10.89 23.50 -11.89
N PRO A 48 11.03 23.55 -13.23
CA PRO A 48 10.51 24.67 -14.00
C PRO A 48 8.97 24.68 -13.99
N LEU A 49 8.36 25.86 -13.87
CA LEU A 49 6.91 26.04 -13.68
C LEU A 49 6.05 25.32 -14.74
N GLY A 50 6.55 25.15 -15.97
CA GLY A 50 5.84 24.45 -17.05
C GLY A 50 5.70 22.94 -16.86
N THR A 51 6.49 22.30 -15.99
CA THR A 51 6.36 20.86 -15.65
C THR A 51 5.61 20.62 -14.33
N GLU A 52 5.11 21.67 -13.68
CA GLU A 52 4.36 21.58 -12.41
C GLU A 52 2.94 20.99 -12.57
N MET A 53 2.39 20.95 -13.79
CA MET A 53 1.08 20.29 -14.05
C MET A 53 1.16 18.75 -14.15
N MET A 54 2.35 18.16 -14.05
CA MET A 54 2.53 16.70 -14.08
C MET A 54 2.61 16.09 -12.68
N VAL A 55 1.98 14.92 -12.53
CA VAL A 55 1.93 14.06 -11.32
C VAL A 55 3.29 14.05 -10.59
N GLY A 56 3.30 14.53 -9.34
CA GLY A 56 4.47 15.12 -8.66
C GLY A 56 5.74 14.26 -8.52
N ALA A 57 5.69 12.94 -8.72
CA ALA A 57 6.88 12.10 -8.73
C ALA A 57 7.71 12.25 -10.02
N ILE A 58 7.04 12.41 -11.16
CA ILE A 58 7.71 12.53 -12.46
C ILE A 58 8.35 13.92 -12.58
N ALA A 59 7.64 14.98 -12.18
CA ALA A 59 8.20 16.34 -12.17
C ALA A 59 9.47 16.46 -11.32
N TYR A 60 9.51 15.78 -10.17
CA TYR A 60 10.70 15.74 -9.31
C TYR A 60 11.87 14.98 -9.95
N ALA A 61 11.57 13.91 -10.69
CA ALA A 61 12.58 13.18 -11.44
C ALA A 61 13.27 14.11 -12.44
N PHE A 62 12.55 14.97 -13.16
CA PHE A 62 13.12 15.85 -14.19
C PHE A 62 13.79 17.14 -13.68
N ALA A 63 13.81 17.39 -12.37
CA ALA A 63 14.33 18.63 -11.81
C ALA A 63 15.85 18.81 -11.98
N LYS A 64 16.30 20.05 -12.24
CA LYS A 64 17.75 20.39 -12.20
C LYS A 64 18.20 20.43 -10.73
N GLN A 65 19.39 19.89 -10.45
CA GLN A 65 19.95 19.78 -9.10
C GLN A 65 21.31 20.48 -8.99
N ALA A 66 21.54 21.15 -7.85
CA ALA A 66 22.82 21.73 -7.49
C ALA A 66 23.10 21.53 -6.00
N LYS A 67 24.36 21.39 -5.62
CA LYS A 67 24.81 21.37 -4.22
C LYS A 67 25.48 22.70 -3.94
N VAL A 68 25.05 23.40 -2.90
CA VAL A 68 25.65 24.67 -2.47
C VAL A 68 25.93 24.58 -0.97
N GLU A 69 27.09 25.07 -0.55
CA GLU A 69 27.44 25.17 0.86
C GLU A 69 27.03 26.54 1.40
N ILE A 70 26.28 26.55 2.50
CA ILE A 70 25.72 27.76 3.09
C ILE A 70 26.18 27.89 4.54
N GLY A 71 26.72 29.05 4.89
CA GLY A 71 27.11 29.40 6.25
C GLY A 71 25.91 29.78 7.14
N LEU A 72 25.94 29.39 8.41
CA LEU A 72 24.93 29.77 9.41
C LEU A 72 25.58 30.08 10.76
N CYS A 73 25.18 31.18 11.40
CA CYS A 73 25.60 31.50 12.76
C CYS A 73 24.89 30.61 13.80
N GLU A 74 25.43 30.60 15.02
CA GLU A 74 24.93 29.77 16.13
C GLU A 74 23.45 29.98 16.42
N ARG A 75 23.00 31.25 16.40
CA ARG A 75 21.62 31.63 16.68
C ARG A 75 20.64 30.98 15.71
N HIS A 76 20.92 31.08 14.40
CA HIS A 76 20.06 30.50 13.36
C HIS A 76 20.18 28.97 13.31
N ARG A 77 21.35 28.42 13.65
CA ARG A 77 21.57 26.98 13.81
C ARG A 77 20.70 26.41 14.92
N ARG A 78 20.72 27.02 16.10
CA ARG A 78 19.94 26.60 17.28
C ARG A 78 18.44 26.79 17.08
N SER A 79 18.01 27.94 16.55
CA SER A 79 16.59 28.20 16.25
C SER A 79 16.01 27.14 15.30
N ARG A 80 16.77 26.75 14.27
CA ARG A 80 16.36 25.70 13.35
C ARG A 80 16.27 24.33 14.01
N ALA A 81 17.25 23.97 14.84
CA ALA A 81 17.24 22.69 15.56
C ALA A 81 16.01 22.58 16.49
N VAL A 82 15.70 23.66 17.21
CA VAL A 82 14.52 23.72 18.09
C VAL A 82 13.23 23.62 17.28
N ASN A 83 13.10 24.35 16.17
CA ASN A 83 11.90 24.28 15.33
C ASN A 83 11.70 22.86 14.75
N ILE A 84 12.76 22.21 14.25
CA ILE A 84 12.68 20.84 13.75
C ILE A 84 12.25 19.88 14.89
N ALA A 85 12.81 20.03 16.08
CA ALA A 85 12.44 19.20 17.23
C ALA A 85 10.97 19.37 17.63
N LEU A 86 10.48 20.62 17.72
CA LEU A 86 9.09 20.93 18.04
C LEU A 86 8.12 20.38 16.99
N PHE A 87 8.41 20.55 15.70
CA PHE A 87 7.59 19.97 14.63
C PHE A 87 7.59 18.44 14.67
N SER A 88 8.75 17.82 14.94
CA SER A 88 8.85 16.36 15.03
C SER A 88 8.04 15.82 16.21
N LEU A 89 8.09 16.49 17.36
CA LEU A 89 7.28 16.17 18.54
C LEU A 89 5.79 16.33 18.28
N ALA A 90 5.38 17.40 17.59
CA ALA A 90 3.96 17.61 17.24
C ALA A 90 3.42 16.51 16.31
N VAL A 91 4.20 16.10 15.29
CA VAL A 91 3.80 15.02 14.38
C VAL A 91 3.75 13.66 15.09
N LEU A 92 4.72 13.38 15.97
CA LEU A 92 4.71 12.16 16.79
C LEU A 92 3.51 12.13 17.75
N GLY A 93 3.23 13.25 18.44
CA GLY A 93 2.09 13.37 19.34
C GLY A 93 0.76 13.17 18.62
N LEU A 94 0.59 13.74 17.42
CA LEU A 94 -0.61 13.55 16.61
C LEU A 94 -0.74 12.09 16.13
N SER A 95 0.36 11.46 15.71
CA SER A 95 0.38 10.05 15.31
C SER A 95 -0.02 9.13 16.46
N ILE A 96 0.51 9.37 17.67
CA ILE A 96 0.16 8.60 18.88
C ILE A 96 -1.30 8.83 19.25
N PHE A 97 -1.80 10.07 19.21
CA PHE A 97 -3.19 10.39 19.50
C PHE A 97 -4.15 9.62 18.58
N VAL A 98 -3.90 9.62 17.26
CA VAL A 98 -4.68 8.84 16.28
C VAL A 98 -4.60 7.35 16.58
N PHE A 99 -3.43 6.83 16.98
CA PHE A 99 -3.25 5.42 17.32
C PHE A 99 -3.99 5.00 18.59
N THR A 100 -4.10 5.88 19.60
CA THR A 100 -4.81 5.59 20.87
C THR A 100 -6.34 5.57 20.73
N GLN A 101 -6.90 6.13 19.66
CA GLN A 101 -8.35 6.10 19.39
C GLN A 101 -8.79 4.77 18.74
N VAL A 102 -7.85 3.86 18.44
CA VAL A 102 -8.11 2.55 17.85
C VAL A 102 -8.58 1.59 18.94
N ARG A 103 -9.91 1.45 19.11
CA ARG A 103 -10.48 0.25 19.72
C ARG A 103 -10.75 -0.81 18.65
N ALA A 104 -10.48 -2.05 19.03
CA ALA A 104 -10.46 -3.21 18.15
C ALA A 104 -11.87 -3.67 17.77
N THR A 105 -12.44 -3.12 16.69
CA THR A 105 -13.43 -3.82 15.85
C THR A 105 -13.60 -3.12 14.49
N ASP A 106 -13.50 -3.92 13.42
CA ASP A 106 -13.90 -3.70 12.02
C ASP A 106 -12.98 -3.00 11.00
N LEU A 107 -12.98 -3.59 9.79
CA LEU A 107 -12.11 -3.42 8.61
C LEU A 107 -11.92 -1.99 8.07
N VAL A 108 -12.66 -0.99 8.57
CA VAL A 108 -12.53 0.42 8.15
C VAL A 108 -11.24 1.05 8.71
N LEU A 109 -10.68 0.46 9.77
CA LEU A 109 -9.53 0.98 10.51
C LEU A 109 -8.15 0.93 9.82
N PRO A 110 -7.72 -0.13 9.10
CA PRO A 110 -6.42 -0.12 8.42
C PRO A 110 -6.34 0.97 7.35
N LEU A 111 -7.47 1.41 6.78
CA LEU A 111 -7.54 2.46 5.76
C LEU A 111 -7.39 3.87 6.38
N LEU A 112 -7.94 4.10 7.58
CA LEU A 112 -7.73 5.32 8.35
C LEU A 112 -6.34 5.38 9.00
N ALA A 113 -5.80 4.24 9.45
CA ALA A 113 -4.43 4.16 9.96
C ALA A 113 -3.39 4.41 8.85
N THR A 114 -3.62 3.88 7.65
CA THR A 114 -2.78 4.19 6.47
C THR A 114 -2.96 5.63 6.01
N ALA A 115 -4.17 6.19 6.00
CA ALA A 115 -4.40 7.61 5.70
C ALA A 115 -3.75 8.54 6.73
N GLY A 116 -3.79 8.19 8.01
CA GLY A 116 -3.12 8.93 9.10
C GLY A 116 -1.59 8.85 9.00
N LEU A 117 -1.04 7.69 8.64
CA LEU A 117 0.40 7.52 8.39
C LEU A 117 0.83 8.30 7.14
N ILE A 118 0.06 8.25 6.06
CA ILE A 118 0.31 9.02 4.83
C ILE A 118 0.21 10.53 5.12
N GLY A 119 -0.82 10.98 5.84
CA GLY A 119 -0.98 12.38 6.25
C GLY A 119 0.13 12.86 7.17
N GLY A 120 0.56 12.03 8.13
CA GLY A 120 1.69 12.28 9.02
C GLY A 120 3.01 12.39 8.25
N VAL A 121 3.27 11.47 7.31
CA VAL A 121 4.45 11.51 6.43
C VAL A 121 4.41 12.72 5.51
N ILE A 122 3.25 13.08 4.93
CA ILE A 122 3.07 14.29 4.11
C ILE A 122 3.31 15.54 4.95
N GLY A 123 2.80 15.60 6.18
CA GLY A 123 3.04 16.70 7.12
C GLY A 123 4.51 16.83 7.51
N LEU A 124 5.20 15.71 7.72
CA LEU A 124 6.64 15.66 8.03
C LEU A 124 7.49 16.10 6.81
N ILE A 125 7.09 15.69 5.60
CA ILE A 125 7.67 16.18 4.34
C ILE A 125 7.41 17.69 4.18
N TYR A 126 6.21 18.17 4.45
CA TYR A 126 5.85 19.58 4.32
C TYR A 126 6.60 20.46 5.34
N ALA A 127 6.74 20.02 6.58
CA ALA A 127 7.56 20.68 7.61
C ALA A 127 9.06 20.68 7.25
N GLY A 128 9.56 19.58 6.66
CA GLY A 128 10.92 19.49 6.12
C GLY A 128 11.16 20.41 4.91
N VAL A 129 10.12 20.69 4.12
CA VAL A 129 10.19 21.57 2.93
C VAL A 129 9.97 23.04 3.29
N GLY A 130 9.17 23.36 4.31
CA GLY A 130 8.91 24.73 4.78
C GLY A 130 10.11 25.40 5.46
N THR A 131 11.08 24.63 5.94
CA THR A 131 12.29 25.13 6.63
C THR A 131 13.55 25.14 5.74
N ARG A 132 13.37 25.25 4.41
CA ARG A 132 14.49 25.33 3.46
C ARG A 132 15.32 26.60 3.69
N LEU A 133 16.62 26.41 3.95
CA LEU A 133 17.59 27.51 4.17
C LEU A 133 17.67 28.45 2.96
N ALA A 134 17.71 27.85 1.78
CA ALA A 134 17.69 28.53 0.49
C ALA A 134 16.79 27.77 -0.49
N ARG A 135 16.14 28.50 -1.38
CA ARG A 135 15.31 27.96 -2.47
C ARG A 135 15.93 28.34 -3.81
N ALA A 136 16.21 27.36 -4.66
CA ALA A 136 16.65 27.64 -6.02
C ALA A 136 15.48 28.19 -6.85
N THR A 137 15.68 29.37 -7.42
CA THR A 137 14.74 30.02 -8.32
C THR A 137 15.05 29.78 -9.79
N ARG A 138 16.33 29.54 -10.10
CA ARG A 138 16.81 29.18 -11.43
C ARG A 138 18.11 28.42 -11.25
N ILE A 139 18.28 27.34 -12.03
CA ILE A 139 19.53 26.58 -12.12
C ILE A 139 19.84 26.44 -13.60
N THR A 140 20.97 27.01 -14.04
CA THR A 140 21.57 26.73 -15.34
C THR A 140 22.80 25.85 -15.14
N ASP A 141 23.49 25.50 -16.22
CA ASP A 141 24.62 24.56 -16.12
C ASP A 141 25.85 25.22 -15.49
N THR A 142 25.95 26.55 -15.62
CA THR A 142 27.05 27.38 -15.11
C THR A 142 26.68 28.21 -13.89
N HIS A 143 25.40 28.58 -13.69
CA HIS A 143 24.98 29.52 -12.65
C HIS A 143 23.74 29.08 -11.89
N ILE A 144 23.61 29.57 -10.65
CA ILE A 144 22.53 29.25 -9.72
C ILE A 144 21.98 30.54 -9.12
N TRP A 145 20.65 30.64 -9.03
CA TRP A 145 19.97 31.75 -8.36
C TRP A 145 19.21 31.27 -7.13
N LEU A 146 19.59 31.78 -5.97
CA LEU A 146 19.06 31.39 -4.66
C LEU A 146 18.16 32.49 -4.09
N LYS A 147 17.02 32.10 -3.51
CA LYS A 147 16.20 32.92 -2.62
C LYS A 147 16.33 32.47 -1.18
N GLY A 148 16.02 33.38 -0.26
CA GLY A 148 16.01 33.12 1.18
C GLY A 148 17.22 33.69 1.92
N ALA A 149 18.12 34.40 1.23
CA ALA A 149 19.12 35.22 1.90
C ALA A 149 18.43 36.37 2.65
N GLY A 150 18.94 36.72 3.83
CA GLY A 150 18.45 37.90 4.53
C GLY A 150 18.98 39.19 3.92
N GLU A 151 18.27 40.30 4.14
CA GLU A 151 18.66 41.61 3.60
C GLU A 151 20.09 42.05 4.00
N PRO A 152 20.57 41.82 5.24
CA PRO A 152 21.95 42.15 5.60
C PRO A 152 22.99 41.38 4.76
N PHE A 153 22.72 40.11 4.47
CA PHE A 153 23.59 39.28 3.64
C PHE A 153 23.51 39.71 2.17
N LEU A 154 22.32 40.06 1.67
CA LEU A 154 22.17 40.56 0.30
C LEU A 154 22.90 41.90 0.10
N ALA A 155 22.88 42.77 1.10
CA ALA A 155 23.56 44.05 1.06
C ALA A 155 25.09 43.94 1.12
N SER A 156 25.64 42.84 1.63
CA SER A 156 27.09 42.59 1.69
C SER A 156 27.68 42.02 0.39
N LEU A 157 26.83 41.59 -0.54
CA LEU A 157 27.28 41.03 -1.82
C LEU A 157 27.65 42.11 -2.84
N PRO A 158 28.62 41.83 -3.73
CA PRO A 158 28.93 42.74 -4.82
C PRO A 158 27.77 42.83 -5.82
N ASP A 159 27.72 43.95 -6.55
CA ASP A 159 26.78 44.13 -7.64
C ASP A 159 27.01 43.11 -8.76
N ALA A 160 25.96 42.89 -9.56
CA ALA A 160 26.02 41.95 -10.67
C ALA A 160 27.16 42.29 -11.65
N PRO A 161 27.92 41.28 -12.13
CA PRO A 161 28.94 41.52 -13.14
C PRO A 161 28.34 42.12 -14.41
N ALA A 162 29.10 42.97 -15.08
CA ALA A 162 28.78 43.40 -16.42
C ALA A 162 28.68 42.17 -17.33
N VAL A 163 27.54 42.03 -18.00
CA VAL A 163 27.30 40.94 -18.96
C VAL A 163 28.21 41.18 -20.16
N GLY A 164 29.02 40.19 -20.54
CA GLY A 164 29.94 40.32 -21.68
C GLY A 164 29.21 40.53 -23.00
N ALA A 165 29.94 40.94 -24.05
CA ALA A 165 29.39 41.29 -25.38
C ALA A 165 28.51 40.21 -26.07
N GLY A 166 28.49 38.98 -25.55
CA GLY A 166 27.64 37.88 -26.00
C GLY A 166 26.50 37.48 -25.05
N GLY A 167 26.18 38.27 -24.02
CA GLY A 167 25.11 37.95 -23.07
C GLY A 167 25.48 36.93 -21.99
N ALA A 168 26.71 36.42 -21.99
CA ALA A 168 27.19 35.39 -21.06
C ALA A 168 27.77 35.99 -19.77
N LEU A 169 27.46 35.35 -18.64
CA LEU A 169 28.02 35.67 -17.32
C LEU A 169 29.40 35.02 -17.16
N PRO A 170 30.36 35.67 -16.47
CA PRO A 170 31.70 35.13 -16.24
C PRO A 170 31.69 33.89 -15.35
N THR A 171 32.39 32.83 -15.76
CA THR A 171 32.44 31.54 -15.04
C THR A 171 33.80 31.25 -14.40
N LEU A 172 33.80 30.67 -13.21
CA LEU A 172 35.02 30.13 -12.60
C LEU A 172 35.37 28.80 -13.30
N GLY A 173 36.62 28.63 -13.72
CA GLY A 173 37.12 27.60 -14.64
C GLY A 173 36.44 26.22 -14.56
N GLN A 174 36.18 25.65 -15.74
CA GLN A 174 35.39 24.43 -15.94
C GLN A 174 36.19 23.17 -15.53
N PRO A 175 35.67 22.29 -14.66
CA PRO A 175 36.28 20.97 -14.46
C PRO A 175 36.15 20.11 -15.74
N PRO A 176 37.01 19.08 -15.90
CA PRO A 176 36.95 18.20 -17.07
C PRO A 176 35.57 17.58 -17.19
N ALA A 177 35.04 17.56 -18.41
CA ALA A 177 33.75 16.96 -18.71
C ALA A 177 33.73 15.51 -18.22
N PRO A 178 32.75 15.11 -17.38
CA PRO A 178 32.55 13.68 -17.10
C PRO A 178 32.24 12.95 -18.41
N ALA A 179 32.49 11.64 -18.43
CA ALA A 179 32.16 10.75 -19.54
C ALA A 179 30.75 11.03 -20.08
N ASP A 180 30.55 10.93 -21.40
CA ASP A 180 29.35 11.38 -22.12
C ASP A 180 28.06 11.05 -21.34
N PRO A 181 27.41 12.04 -20.69
CA PRO A 181 26.28 11.81 -19.79
C PRO A 181 25.07 11.24 -20.54
N ALA A 182 25.02 11.35 -21.87
CA ALA A 182 24.02 10.70 -22.71
C ALA A 182 24.18 9.18 -22.73
N VAL A 183 25.42 8.69 -22.76
CA VAL A 183 25.74 7.26 -22.74
C VAL A 183 25.40 6.65 -21.38
N GLU A 184 25.73 7.35 -20.29
CA GLU A 184 25.36 6.93 -18.93
C GLU A 184 23.83 6.89 -18.73
N ALA A 185 23.09 7.87 -19.26
CA ALA A 185 21.63 7.88 -19.23
C ALA A 185 21.02 6.66 -19.94
N GLY A 186 21.57 6.32 -21.11
CA GLY A 186 21.11 5.20 -21.94
C GLY A 186 21.34 3.84 -21.27
N VAL A 187 22.50 3.66 -20.63
CA VAL A 187 22.82 2.44 -19.86
C VAL A 187 21.90 2.32 -18.63
N ALA A 188 21.73 3.42 -17.88
CA ALA A 188 20.87 3.43 -16.69
C ALA A 188 19.40 3.12 -17.03
N PHE A 189 18.88 3.68 -18.13
CA PHE A 189 17.53 3.35 -18.61
C PHE A 189 17.41 1.89 -19.02
N ARG A 190 18.40 1.35 -19.74
CA ARG A 190 18.39 -0.05 -20.16
C ARG A 190 18.37 -0.99 -18.96
N ASP A 191 19.12 -0.67 -17.91
CA ASP A 191 19.10 -1.44 -16.66
C ASP A 191 17.77 -1.33 -15.92
N ALA A 192 17.18 -0.13 -15.84
CA ALA A 192 15.85 0.07 -15.27
C ALA A 192 14.78 -0.74 -16.03
N ARG A 193 14.82 -0.69 -17.37
CA ARG A 193 13.90 -1.43 -18.24
C ARG A 193 14.06 -2.94 -18.09
N ASN A 194 15.28 -3.44 -18.07
CA ASN A 194 15.54 -4.88 -17.90
C ASN A 194 15.08 -5.36 -16.51
N GLY A 195 15.23 -4.52 -15.47
CA GLY A 195 14.66 -4.78 -14.15
C GLY A 195 13.13 -4.82 -14.16
N ALA A 196 12.48 -3.84 -14.79
CA ALA A 196 11.03 -3.80 -14.94
C ALA A 196 10.47 -5.01 -15.70
N LEU A 197 11.15 -5.44 -16.77
CA LEU A 197 10.78 -6.63 -17.54
C LEU A 197 10.93 -7.91 -16.72
N ALA A 198 12.02 -8.07 -15.97
CA ALA A 198 12.20 -9.23 -15.09
C ALA A 198 11.12 -9.28 -14.00
N PHE A 199 10.75 -8.12 -13.43
CA PHE A 199 9.62 -8.00 -12.51
C PHE A 199 8.30 -8.43 -13.17
N LEU A 200 7.98 -7.90 -14.35
CA LEU A 200 6.77 -8.24 -15.09
C LEU A 200 6.70 -9.74 -15.41
N VAL A 201 7.79 -10.34 -15.88
CA VAL A 201 7.87 -11.78 -16.16
C VAL A 201 7.62 -12.58 -14.89
N GLY A 202 8.21 -12.19 -13.76
CA GLY A 202 7.93 -12.83 -12.45
C GLY A 202 6.45 -12.76 -12.06
N CYS A 203 5.81 -11.62 -12.26
CA CYS A 203 4.38 -11.44 -12.00
C CYS A 203 3.51 -12.28 -12.95
N ILE A 204 3.82 -12.33 -14.25
CA ILE A 204 3.08 -13.13 -15.23
C ILE A 204 3.22 -14.63 -14.97
N VAL A 205 4.43 -15.10 -14.66
CA VAL A 205 4.65 -16.53 -14.33
C VAL A 205 3.88 -16.91 -13.06
N THR A 206 3.84 -16.03 -12.07
CA THR A 206 3.06 -16.25 -10.84
C THR A 206 1.56 -16.26 -11.11
N ALA A 207 1.05 -15.29 -11.88
CA ALA A 207 -0.37 -15.23 -12.24
C ALA A 207 -0.79 -16.41 -13.14
N GLY A 208 0.05 -16.79 -14.09
CA GLY A 208 -0.19 -17.93 -14.97
C GLY A 208 -0.15 -19.25 -14.22
N SER A 209 0.80 -19.44 -13.29
CA SER A 209 0.83 -20.64 -12.46
C SER A 209 -0.37 -20.69 -11.51
N TYR A 210 -0.80 -19.56 -10.96
CA TYR A 210 -2.01 -19.47 -10.15
C TYR A 210 -3.28 -19.87 -10.92
N ALA A 211 -3.42 -19.37 -12.16
CA ALA A 211 -4.58 -19.66 -12.99
C ALA A 211 -4.60 -21.09 -13.55
N LEU A 212 -3.43 -21.65 -13.90
CA LEU A 212 -3.33 -22.94 -14.58
C LEU A 212 -3.08 -24.13 -13.64
N LEU A 213 -2.55 -23.90 -12.44
CA LEU A 213 -2.18 -24.95 -11.48
C LEU A 213 -2.86 -24.71 -10.11
N PRO A 214 -4.20 -24.91 -10.04
CA PRO A 214 -4.94 -24.73 -8.78
C PRO A 214 -4.35 -25.63 -7.67
N GLY A 215 -3.89 -24.99 -6.60
CA GLY A 215 -3.31 -25.67 -5.42
C GLY A 215 -1.81 -25.99 -5.48
N ARG A 216 -1.10 -25.69 -6.59
CA ARG A 216 0.37 -25.87 -6.72
C ARG A 216 0.98 -24.74 -7.53
N TYR A 217 0.62 -23.50 -7.19
CA TYR A 217 1.11 -22.34 -7.91
C TYR A 217 2.53 -21.99 -7.46
N LEU A 218 3.34 -21.53 -8.42
CA LEU A 218 4.72 -21.16 -8.19
C LEU A 218 4.81 -19.64 -8.10
N ILE A 219 5.26 -19.14 -6.95
CA ILE A 219 5.58 -17.73 -6.78
C ILE A 219 7.01 -17.49 -7.24
N ALA A 220 7.18 -16.74 -8.33
CA ALA A 220 8.49 -16.45 -8.91
C ALA A 220 9.23 -15.33 -8.14
N TRP A 221 9.34 -15.45 -6.80
CA TRP A 221 9.96 -14.46 -5.92
C TRP A 221 11.35 -14.04 -6.37
N GLY A 222 12.16 -14.99 -6.86
CA GLY A 222 13.50 -14.70 -7.39
C GLY A 222 13.47 -13.67 -8.52
N ALA A 223 12.57 -13.82 -9.49
CA ALA A 223 12.44 -12.90 -10.62
C ALA A 223 11.85 -11.55 -10.19
N VAL A 224 10.86 -11.56 -9.31
CA VAL A 224 10.20 -10.35 -8.78
C VAL A 224 11.18 -9.49 -7.98
N VAL A 225 11.88 -10.09 -7.01
CA VAL A 225 12.84 -9.39 -6.14
C VAL A 225 14.05 -8.91 -6.93
N TYR A 226 14.61 -9.77 -7.78
CA TYR A 226 15.72 -9.40 -8.66
C TYR A 226 15.33 -8.23 -9.58
N GLY A 227 14.17 -8.33 -10.22
CA GLY A 227 13.63 -7.28 -11.09
C GLY A 227 13.44 -5.95 -10.37
N LEU A 228 12.86 -5.96 -9.17
CA LEU A 228 12.66 -4.77 -8.33
C LEU A 228 13.99 -4.13 -7.90
N ILE A 229 14.96 -4.92 -7.42
CA ILE A 229 16.27 -4.40 -7.02
C ILE A 229 16.97 -3.73 -8.20
N ARG A 230 16.93 -4.36 -9.39
CA ARG A 230 17.54 -3.82 -10.61
C ARG A 230 16.82 -2.59 -11.11
N LEU A 231 15.48 -2.58 -11.07
CA LEU A 231 14.65 -1.42 -11.40
C LEU A 231 14.97 -0.23 -10.50
N VAL A 232 15.01 -0.42 -9.18
CA VAL A 232 15.31 0.66 -8.21
C VAL A 232 16.72 1.20 -8.41
N ARG A 233 17.71 0.33 -8.63
CA ARG A 233 19.09 0.76 -8.92
C ARG A 233 19.17 1.54 -10.22
N GLY A 234 18.64 1.01 -11.32
CA GLY A 234 18.63 1.68 -12.63
C GLY A 234 17.87 3.01 -12.59
N LEU A 235 16.73 3.06 -11.89
CA LEU A 235 15.95 4.29 -11.74
C LEU A 235 16.67 5.35 -10.90
N ARG A 236 17.35 4.96 -9.81
CA ARG A 236 18.19 5.88 -9.03
C ARG A 236 19.29 6.51 -9.87
N THR A 237 19.97 5.70 -10.68
CA THR A 237 21.01 6.18 -11.60
C THR A 237 20.41 7.09 -12.68
N TYR A 238 19.29 6.70 -13.30
CA TYR A 238 18.61 7.50 -14.32
C TYR A 238 18.08 8.85 -13.80
N ILE A 239 17.60 8.90 -12.55
CA ILE A 239 17.17 10.15 -11.90
C ILE A 239 18.37 11.03 -11.52
N SER A 240 19.56 10.46 -11.33
CA SER A 240 20.76 11.22 -11.02
C SER A 240 21.37 11.93 -12.24
N THR A 241 21.03 11.49 -13.46
CA THR A 241 21.51 12.09 -14.72
C THR A 241 20.84 13.44 -15.01
N PRO A 242 21.53 14.43 -15.63
CA PRO A 242 20.96 15.73 -15.96
C PRO A 242 19.68 15.63 -16.80
N ALA A 243 18.75 16.57 -16.56
CA ALA A 243 17.40 16.56 -17.14
C ALA A 243 17.36 16.52 -18.67
N GLU A 244 18.36 17.09 -19.32
CA GLU A 244 18.50 17.20 -20.78
C GLU A 244 18.64 15.85 -21.47
N HIS A 245 19.09 14.82 -20.75
CA HIS A 245 19.32 13.48 -21.29
C HIS A 245 18.20 12.49 -20.93
N ARG A 246 17.15 12.94 -20.22
CA ARG A 246 16.01 12.11 -19.85
C ARG A 246 14.88 12.31 -20.86
N LYS A 247 14.41 11.21 -21.44
CA LYS A 247 13.28 11.20 -22.39
C LYS A 247 11.99 10.85 -21.67
N MET A 248 10.90 11.53 -22.03
CA MET A 248 9.56 11.26 -21.48
C MET A 248 9.05 9.87 -21.88
N GLU A 249 9.36 9.44 -23.10
CA GLU A 249 9.03 8.11 -23.63
C GLU A 249 9.57 6.97 -22.74
N HIS A 250 10.79 7.12 -22.24
CA HIS A 250 11.40 6.15 -21.31
C HIS A 250 10.63 6.02 -20.00
N ALA A 251 10.13 7.14 -19.46
CA ALA A 251 9.35 7.14 -18.22
C ALA A 251 7.99 6.47 -18.42
N LEU A 252 7.29 6.79 -19.52
CA LEU A 252 6.00 6.18 -19.85
C LEU A 252 6.13 4.66 -20.04
N LEU A 253 7.18 4.21 -20.74
CA LEU A 253 7.45 2.78 -20.94
C LEU A 253 7.68 2.04 -19.62
N LEU A 254 8.46 2.62 -18.69
CA LEU A 254 8.66 2.00 -17.37
C LEU A 254 7.37 1.93 -16.56
N VAL A 255 6.55 2.99 -16.58
CA VAL A 255 5.25 3.01 -15.91
C VAL A 255 4.32 1.93 -16.49
N ALA A 256 4.28 1.77 -17.81
CA ALA A 256 3.46 0.75 -18.46
C ALA A 256 3.88 -0.67 -18.04
N ILE A 257 5.18 -0.98 -18.05
CA ILE A 257 5.71 -2.31 -17.67
C ILE A 257 5.43 -2.61 -16.20
N VAL A 258 5.72 -1.66 -15.30
CA VAL A 258 5.50 -1.83 -13.86
C VAL A 258 4.00 -1.93 -13.56
N GLY A 259 3.17 -1.10 -14.20
CA GLY A 259 1.72 -1.13 -14.06
C GLY A 259 1.13 -2.48 -14.48
N ALA A 260 1.58 -3.05 -15.60
CA ALA A 260 1.18 -4.39 -16.03
C ALA A 260 1.58 -5.47 -14.99
N GLY A 261 2.78 -5.36 -14.40
CA GLY A 261 3.24 -6.28 -13.36
C GLY A 261 2.42 -6.19 -12.07
N LEU A 262 2.08 -4.96 -11.65
CA LEU A 262 1.22 -4.72 -10.50
C LEU A 262 -0.19 -5.24 -10.71
N PHE A 263 -0.74 -5.10 -11.92
CA PHE A 263 -2.06 -5.66 -12.24
C PHE A 263 -2.05 -7.19 -12.18
N ALA A 264 -1.06 -7.84 -12.82
CA ALA A 264 -0.93 -9.29 -12.82
C ALA A 264 -0.66 -9.86 -11.42
N GLY A 265 0.28 -9.28 -10.66
CA GLY A 265 0.58 -9.73 -9.30
C GLY A 265 -0.51 -9.37 -8.30
N GLY A 266 -1.15 -8.20 -8.45
CA GLY A 266 -2.23 -7.73 -7.59
C GLY A 266 -3.47 -8.60 -7.68
N TRP A 267 -3.85 -9.06 -8.89
CA TRP A 267 -4.96 -9.98 -9.08
C TRP A 267 -4.85 -11.24 -8.22
N VAL A 268 -3.67 -11.88 -8.21
CA VAL A 268 -3.40 -13.11 -7.42
C VAL A 268 -3.54 -12.86 -5.93
N VAL A 269 -3.01 -11.74 -5.44
CA VAL A 269 -3.13 -11.39 -4.01
C VAL A 269 -4.58 -11.14 -3.63
N THR A 270 -5.32 -10.40 -4.46
CA THR A 270 -6.74 -10.12 -4.19
C THR A 270 -7.58 -11.39 -4.21
N SER A 271 -7.35 -12.31 -5.15
CA SER A 271 -8.10 -13.56 -5.22
C SER A 271 -7.85 -14.45 -4.00
N GLU A 272 -6.61 -14.52 -3.53
CA GLU A 272 -6.25 -15.31 -2.35
C GLU A 272 -6.85 -14.74 -1.05
N VAL A 273 -6.85 -13.41 -0.91
CA VAL A 273 -7.49 -12.75 0.23
C VAL A 273 -9.00 -13.01 0.21
N THR A 274 -9.64 -12.96 -0.96
CA THR A 274 -11.07 -13.25 -1.06
C THR A 274 -11.38 -14.71 -0.70
N THR A 275 -10.64 -15.69 -1.25
CA THR A 275 -10.88 -17.11 -0.96
C THR A 275 -10.65 -17.44 0.51
N GLN A 276 -9.61 -16.87 1.14
CA GLN A 276 -9.37 -17.06 2.57
C GLN A 276 -10.47 -16.43 3.43
N THR A 277 -10.97 -15.25 3.03
CA THR A 277 -12.07 -14.58 3.74
C THR A 277 -13.35 -15.40 3.66
N GLU A 278 -13.70 -15.92 2.48
CA GLU A 278 -14.84 -16.81 2.29
C GLU A 278 -14.69 -18.11 3.10
N ALA A 279 -13.50 -18.70 3.13
CA ALA A 279 -13.22 -19.90 3.92
C ALA A 279 -13.46 -19.67 5.43
N ASN A 280 -12.97 -18.56 5.97
CA ASN A 280 -13.17 -18.21 7.38
C ASN A 280 -14.66 -17.96 7.71
N GLN A 281 -15.40 -17.32 6.80
CA GLN A 281 -16.84 -17.09 6.98
C GLN A 281 -17.63 -18.39 6.90
N LEU A 282 -17.27 -19.30 5.99
CA LEU A 282 -17.88 -20.63 5.91
C LEU A 282 -17.62 -21.45 7.18
N ASP A 283 -16.40 -21.43 7.72
CA ASP A 283 -16.04 -22.16 8.95
C ASP A 283 -16.84 -21.68 10.17
N SER A 284 -16.99 -20.36 10.31
CA SER A 284 -17.85 -19.77 11.34
C SER A 284 -19.33 -20.17 11.19
N ALA A 285 -19.83 -20.20 9.94
CA ALA A 285 -21.18 -20.65 9.64
C ALA A 285 -21.38 -22.15 9.91
N LEU A 286 -20.40 -22.99 9.59
CA LEU A 286 -20.40 -24.43 9.89
C LEU A 286 -20.43 -24.69 11.39
N THR A 287 -19.64 -23.94 12.18
CA THR A 287 -19.67 -24.04 13.64
C THR A 287 -21.05 -23.69 14.20
N THR A 288 -21.61 -22.56 13.77
CA THR A 288 -22.95 -22.10 14.19
C THR A 288 -24.03 -23.11 13.82
N ALA A 289 -24.00 -23.62 12.59
CA ALA A 289 -24.96 -24.61 12.12
C ALA A 289 -24.81 -25.96 12.85
N GLY A 290 -23.58 -26.35 13.19
CA GLY A 290 -23.28 -27.52 14.00
C GLY A 290 -23.90 -27.45 15.39
N ASP A 291 -23.82 -26.28 16.06
CA ASP A 291 -24.43 -26.09 17.38
C ASP A 291 -25.95 -26.27 17.34
N TYR A 292 -26.61 -25.68 16.34
CA TYR A 292 -28.05 -25.87 16.14
C TYR A 292 -28.42 -27.31 15.77
N GLN A 293 -27.62 -27.97 14.91
CA GLN A 293 -27.80 -29.37 14.57
C GLN A 293 -27.72 -30.26 15.82
N ILE A 294 -26.72 -30.06 16.70
CA ILE A 294 -26.53 -30.85 17.92
C ILE A 294 -27.72 -30.69 18.86
N GLN A 295 -28.19 -29.45 19.06
CA GLN A 295 -29.38 -29.17 19.87
C GLN A 295 -30.63 -29.83 19.28
N GLY A 296 -30.84 -29.68 17.97
CA GLY A 296 -32.00 -30.26 17.28
C GLY A 296 -31.99 -31.79 17.27
N ALA A 297 -30.82 -32.40 17.05
CA ALA A 297 -30.66 -33.86 17.08
C ALA A 297 -30.85 -34.45 18.48
N THR A 298 -30.37 -33.76 19.52
CA THR A 298 -30.59 -34.17 20.92
C THR A 298 -32.07 -34.13 21.26
N LEU A 299 -32.75 -33.01 20.98
CA LEU A 299 -34.18 -32.88 21.24
C LEU A 299 -35.01 -33.90 20.46
N PHE A 300 -34.69 -34.13 19.19
CA PHE A 300 -35.33 -35.17 18.38
C PHE A 300 -35.19 -36.55 19.03
N ARG A 301 -33.98 -36.91 19.45
CA ARG A 301 -33.71 -38.19 20.10
C ARG A 301 -34.50 -38.33 21.40
N ASP A 302 -34.58 -37.26 22.19
CA ASP A 302 -35.32 -37.26 23.45
C ASP A 302 -36.81 -37.49 23.21
N VAL A 303 -37.40 -36.83 22.18
CA VAL A 303 -38.80 -37.07 21.79
C VAL A 303 -39.00 -38.52 21.33
N MET A 304 -38.12 -39.04 20.49
CA MET A 304 -38.25 -40.40 19.95
C MET A 304 -38.04 -41.51 21.00
N ASN A 305 -37.41 -41.21 22.13
CA ASN A 305 -37.17 -42.15 23.22
C ASN A 305 -38.28 -42.17 24.27
N ARG A 306 -39.27 -41.27 24.18
CA ARG A 306 -40.43 -41.29 25.08
C ARG A 306 -41.28 -42.52 24.81
N THR A 307 -41.69 -43.21 25.87
CA THR A 307 -42.47 -44.46 25.78
C THR A 307 -43.97 -44.24 25.86
N ASP A 308 -44.40 -43.03 26.23
CA ASP A 308 -45.80 -42.66 26.37
C ASP A 308 -46.45 -42.42 24.99
N ALA A 309 -47.79 -42.43 24.96
CA ALA A 309 -48.53 -42.08 23.75
C ALA A 309 -48.21 -40.64 23.31
N TRP A 310 -48.12 -40.43 21.98
CA TRP A 310 -47.76 -39.13 21.40
C TRP A 310 -48.62 -37.98 21.94
N SER A 311 -47.96 -37.00 22.54
CA SER A 311 -48.57 -35.90 23.28
C SER A 311 -48.50 -34.57 22.54
N ALA A 312 -49.24 -33.57 23.04
CA ALA A 312 -49.13 -32.20 22.57
C ALA A 312 -47.72 -31.62 22.80
N GLN A 313 -47.01 -32.09 23.83
CA GLN A 313 -45.63 -31.68 24.12
C GLN A 313 -44.66 -32.24 23.08
N ASP A 314 -44.81 -33.49 22.65
CA ASP A 314 -44.00 -34.08 21.57
C ASP A 314 -44.15 -33.28 20.27
N SER A 315 -45.39 -32.91 19.97
CA SER A 315 -45.71 -32.05 18.82
C SER A 315 -45.04 -30.68 18.93
N ALA A 316 -45.04 -30.07 20.12
CA ALA A 316 -44.38 -28.78 20.36
C ALA A 316 -42.85 -28.86 20.27
N ASP A 317 -42.25 -29.90 20.86
CA ASP A 317 -40.82 -30.16 20.80
C ASP A 317 -40.37 -30.41 19.35
N MET A 318 -41.18 -31.07 18.54
CA MET A 318 -40.90 -31.27 17.11
C MET A 318 -40.95 -29.96 16.30
N ARG A 319 -41.79 -28.98 16.66
CA ARG A 319 -41.70 -27.61 16.07
C ARG A 319 -40.39 -26.94 16.45
N LYS A 320 -39.90 -27.16 17.67
CA LYS A 320 -38.59 -26.64 18.12
C LYS A 320 -37.44 -27.32 17.38
N VAL A 321 -37.51 -28.63 17.14
CA VAL A 321 -36.57 -29.34 16.25
C VAL A 321 -36.56 -28.70 14.86
N ALA A 322 -37.73 -28.48 14.26
CA ALA A 322 -37.85 -27.81 12.97
C ALA A 322 -37.21 -26.41 12.98
N SER A 323 -37.46 -25.61 14.02
CA SER A 323 -36.83 -24.28 14.17
C SER A 323 -35.30 -24.35 14.25
N LEU A 324 -34.73 -25.30 14.99
CA LEU A 324 -33.28 -25.44 15.16
C LEU A 324 -32.60 -25.80 13.85
N TYR A 325 -33.13 -26.78 13.11
CA TYR A 325 -32.61 -27.12 11.78
C TYR A 325 -32.82 -25.99 10.76
N GLY A 326 -33.89 -25.20 10.90
CA GLY A 326 -34.12 -24.00 10.11
C GLY A 326 -33.01 -22.97 10.30
N GLN A 327 -32.66 -22.68 11.56
CA GLN A 327 -31.57 -21.76 11.90
C GLN A 327 -30.21 -22.27 11.41
N ALA A 328 -29.96 -23.58 11.49
CA ALA A 328 -28.76 -24.19 10.92
C ALA A 328 -28.69 -24.00 9.39
N ALA A 329 -29.81 -24.20 8.69
CA ALA A 329 -29.90 -24.00 7.25
C ALA A 329 -29.72 -22.53 6.86
N ASP A 330 -30.34 -21.60 7.60
CA ASP A 330 -30.25 -20.16 7.34
C ASP A 330 -28.82 -19.64 7.54
N ALA A 331 -28.13 -20.06 8.60
CA ALA A 331 -26.74 -19.69 8.87
C ALA A 331 -25.79 -20.09 7.72
N LEU A 332 -26.01 -21.26 7.12
CA LEU A 332 -25.22 -21.72 5.97
C LEU A 332 -25.67 -21.11 4.64
N ALA A 333 -26.97 -20.85 4.44
CA ALA A 333 -27.48 -20.36 3.16
C ALA A 333 -26.97 -18.96 2.81
N VAL A 334 -26.71 -18.12 3.82
CA VAL A 334 -26.20 -16.76 3.65
C VAL A 334 -24.68 -16.68 3.64
N SER A 335 -23.97 -17.74 4.01
CA SER A 335 -22.51 -17.72 4.08
C SER A 335 -21.89 -17.91 2.69
N PRO A 336 -20.91 -17.07 2.31
CA PRO A 336 -20.13 -17.34 1.12
C PRO A 336 -19.27 -18.58 1.37
N ALA A 337 -19.00 -19.32 0.30
CA ALA A 337 -18.18 -20.50 0.35
C ALA A 337 -17.22 -20.46 -0.84
N PRO A 338 -15.94 -20.83 -0.64
CA PRO A 338 -15.06 -21.07 -1.76
C PRO A 338 -15.70 -22.06 -2.74
N LEU A 339 -15.53 -21.84 -4.04
CA LEU A 339 -16.16 -22.64 -5.12
C LEU A 339 -16.01 -24.16 -4.90
N GLU A 340 -14.88 -24.58 -4.34
CA GLU A 340 -14.57 -25.99 -4.09
C GLU A 340 -15.37 -26.64 -2.95
N TYR A 341 -16.00 -25.84 -2.07
CA TYR A 341 -16.82 -26.27 -0.93
C TYR A 341 -18.30 -25.87 -1.06
N ALA A 342 -18.67 -25.14 -2.12
CA ALA A 342 -20.05 -24.75 -2.39
C ALA A 342 -21.01 -25.96 -2.40
N TRP A 343 -20.60 -27.09 -3.00
CA TRP A 343 -21.39 -28.32 -3.01
C TRP A 343 -21.67 -28.89 -1.61
N TYR A 344 -20.74 -28.74 -0.67
CA TYR A 344 -20.86 -29.26 0.70
C TYR A 344 -21.81 -28.37 1.50
N ARG A 345 -21.61 -27.04 1.45
CA ARG A 345 -22.53 -26.07 2.04
C ARG A 345 -23.96 -26.27 1.53
N ASP A 346 -24.15 -26.33 0.20
CA ASP A 346 -25.48 -26.47 -0.41
C ASP A 346 -26.12 -27.84 -0.07
N GLY A 347 -25.30 -28.89 0.04
CA GLY A 347 -25.71 -30.20 0.50
C GLY A 347 -26.22 -30.19 1.95
N LEU A 348 -25.49 -29.52 2.85
CA LEU A 348 -25.91 -29.34 4.25
C LEU A 348 -27.19 -28.52 4.37
N VAL A 349 -27.29 -27.40 3.64
CA VAL A 349 -28.51 -26.58 3.61
C VAL A 349 -29.72 -27.43 3.19
N ARG A 350 -29.59 -28.22 2.11
CA ARG A 350 -30.66 -29.12 1.66
C ARG A 350 -31.00 -30.17 2.71
N ASN A 351 -30.00 -30.79 3.33
CA ASN A 351 -30.19 -31.80 4.38
C ASN A 351 -30.94 -31.23 5.60
N TYR A 352 -30.58 -30.02 6.03
CA TYR A 352 -31.23 -29.35 7.14
C TYR A 352 -32.65 -28.92 6.80
N ARG A 353 -32.92 -28.41 5.59
CA ARG A 353 -34.30 -28.12 5.14
C ARG A 353 -35.17 -29.39 5.12
N GLU A 354 -34.63 -30.51 4.69
CA GLU A 354 -35.33 -31.80 4.76
C GLU A 354 -35.64 -32.20 6.23
N ALA A 355 -34.72 -31.91 7.17
CA ALA A 355 -35.00 -32.12 8.60
C ALA A 355 -36.13 -31.20 9.11
N VAL A 356 -36.20 -29.95 8.66
CA VAL A 356 -37.29 -29.01 8.96
C VAL A 356 -38.63 -29.58 8.50
N ASP A 357 -38.69 -30.07 7.25
CA ASP A 357 -39.91 -30.61 6.67
C ASP A 357 -40.40 -31.85 7.44
N ILE A 358 -39.50 -32.81 7.71
CA ILE A 358 -39.82 -34.02 8.48
C ILE A 358 -40.29 -33.66 9.89
N ALA A 359 -39.58 -32.76 10.57
CA ALA A 359 -39.92 -32.35 11.93
C ALA A 359 -41.26 -31.61 12.00
N THR A 360 -41.57 -30.80 10.98
CA THR A 360 -42.88 -30.15 10.84
C THR A 360 -43.99 -31.18 10.66
N LEU A 361 -43.78 -32.22 9.85
CA LEU A 361 -44.75 -33.31 9.70
C LEU A 361 -44.99 -34.07 11.00
N PHE A 362 -43.93 -34.38 11.76
CA PHE A 362 -44.06 -34.94 13.11
C PHE A 362 -44.87 -34.03 14.04
N SER A 363 -44.69 -32.71 13.96
CA SER A 363 -45.41 -31.75 14.81
C SER A 363 -46.92 -31.68 14.58
N ASN A 364 -47.40 -32.27 13.47
CA ASN A 364 -48.82 -32.37 13.13
C ASN A 364 -49.44 -33.71 13.56
N LEU A 365 -48.63 -34.65 14.07
CA LEU A 365 -49.13 -35.93 14.58
C LEU A 365 -49.85 -35.74 15.92
N THR A 366 -50.79 -36.63 16.20
CA THR A 366 -51.57 -36.66 17.44
C THR A 366 -51.62 -38.09 17.98
N SER A 367 -52.17 -38.27 19.17
CA SER A 367 -52.41 -39.61 19.74
C SER A 367 -53.34 -40.49 18.89
N ALA A 368 -54.09 -39.90 17.95
CA ALA A 368 -54.97 -40.62 17.02
C ALA A 368 -54.27 -40.97 15.68
N SER A 369 -53.04 -40.51 15.45
CA SER A 369 -52.29 -40.80 14.22
C SER A 369 -51.92 -42.27 14.14
N ASN A 370 -51.97 -42.87 12.94
CA ASN A 370 -51.67 -44.28 12.74
C ASN A 370 -50.16 -44.56 12.79
N GLN A 371 -49.79 -45.80 13.16
CA GLN A 371 -48.39 -46.22 13.27
C GLN A 371 -47.62 -46.13 11.94
N GLY A 372 -48.29 -46.36 10.81
CA GLY A 372 -47.66 -46.28 9.48
C GLY A 372 -47.15 -44.87 9.15
N SER A 373 -47.87 -43.81 9.57
CA SER A 373 -47.41 -42.43 9.42
C SER A 373 -46.14 -42.17 10.23
N PHE A 374 -46.08 -42.65 11.48
CA PHE A 374 -44.87 -42.58 12.30
C PHE A 374 -43.69 -43.29 11.64
N ASP A 375 -43.88 -44.55 11.24
CA ASP A 375 -42.83 -45.38 10.65
C ASP A 375 -42.28 -44.75 9.36
N SER A 376 -43.16 -44.15 8.53
CA SER A 376 -42.76 -43.47 7.30
C SER A 376 -41.86 -42.25 7.56
N LEU A 377 -42.16 -41.45 8.59
CA LEU A 377 -41.38 -40.27 8.93
C LEU A 377 -40.05 -40.65 9.58
N VAL A 378 -40.04 -41.68 10.43
CA VAL A 378 -38.80 -42.24 11.00
C VAL A 378 -37.91 -42.79 9.90
N ALA A 379 -38.46 -43.51 8.91
CA ALA A 379 -37.70 -44.00 7.76
C ALA A 379 -37.11 -42.83 6.96
N ARG A 380 -37.90 -41.78 6.67
CA ARG A 380 -37.43 -40.57 5.97
C ARG A 380 -36.30 -39.86 6.73
N TRP A 381 -36.41 -39.76 8.07
CA TRP A 381 -35.35 -39.21 8.91
C TRP A 381 -34.06 -40.03 8.84
N ARG A 382 -34.14 -41.36 8.88
CA ARG A 382 -32.97 -42.24 8.75
C ARG A 382 -32.29 -42.07 7.39
N THR A 383 -33.05 -41.99 6.30
CA THR A 383 -32.50 -41.72 4.96
C THR A 383 -31.73 -40.40 4.95
N ARG A 384 -32.32 -39.32 5.49
CA ARG A 384 -31.67 -38.01 5.60
C ARG A 384 -30.35 -38.06 6.38
N VAL A 385 -30.29 -38.83 7.48
CA VAL A 385 -29.06 -39.03 8.25
C VAL A 385 -28.00 -39.80 7.43
N ASN A 386 -28.41 -40.79 6.65
CA ASN A 386 -27.50 -41.50 5.76
C ASN A 386 -26.92 -40.58 4.67
N ASP A 387 -27.75 -39.72 4.08
CA ASP A 387 -27.30 -38.72 3.10
C ASP A 387 -26.29 -37.75 3.70
N LEU A 388 -26.50 -37.33 4.96
CA LEU A 388 -25.55 -36.48 5.69
C LEU A 388 -24.20 -37.19 5.89
N ASN A 389 -24.22 -38.47 6.26
CA ASN A 389 -23.00 -39.27 6.41
C ASN A 389 -22.25 -39.44 5.08
N GLN A 390 -22.97 -39.57 3.96
CA GLN A 390 -22.36 -39.63 2.63
C GLN A 390 -21.72 -38.30 2.23
N LEU A 391 -22.36 -37.17 2.56
CA LEU A 391 -21.77 -35.84 2.36
C LEU A 391 -20.47 -35.67 3.15
N GLN A 392 -20.45 -36.12 4.41
CA GLN A 392 -19.25 -36.08 5.24
C GLN A 392 -18.14 -36.98 4.70
N ALA A 393 -18.47 -38.23 4.32
CA ALA A 393 -17.50 -39.15 3.75
C ALA A 393 -16.87 -38.61 2.45
N ARG A 394 -17.66 -37.90 1.63
CA ARG A 394 -17.15 -37.21 0.43
C ARG A 394 -16.20 -36.05 0.77
N LEU A 395 -16.45 -35.34 1.87
CA LEU A 395 -15.56 -34.28 2.34
C LEU A 395 -14.24 -34.89 2.86
N ASP A 396 -14.31 -35.93 3.68
CA ASP A 396 -13.14 -36.58 4.27
C ASP A 396 -12.25 -37.26 3.21
N ALA A 397 -12.85 -37.73 2.10
CA ALA A 397 -12.13 -38.31 0.97
C ALA A 397 -11.36 -37.27 0.13
N LYS A 398 -11.57 -35.96 0.33
CA LYS A 398 -10.77 -34.94 -0.36
C LYS A 398 -9.36 -34.93 0.22
N PRO A 399 -8.29 -35.02 -0.60
CA PRO A 399 -6.93 -34.85 -0.10
C PRO A 399 -6.78 -33.45 0.51
N THR A 400 -6.37 -33.39 1.77
CA THR A 400 -6.03 -32.14 2.46
C THR A 400 -4.93 -31.42 1.67
N ARG A 401 -5.18 -30.16 1.27
CA ARG A 401 -4.15 -29.31 0.65
C ARG A 401 -3.01 -29.14 1.64
N SER A 402 -1.84 -29.72 1.34
CA SER A 402 -0.60 -29.35 2.02
C SER A 402 -0.28 -27.89 1.68
N PRO A 403 0.15 -27.07 2.66
CA PRO A 403 0.55 -25.69 2.42
C PRO A 403 1.73 -25.55 1.45
#